data_AF-A0A661C2F2-F1
#
_entry.id   AF-A0A661C2F2-F1
#
_cell.length_a   1.000
_cell.length_b   1.000
_cell.length_c   1.000
_cell.angle_alpha   90.00
_cell.angle_beta   90.00
_cell.angle_gamma   90.00
#
_symmetry.space_group_name_H-M   'P 1'
#
loop_
_entity.id
_entity.type
_entity.pdbx_description
1 polymer ?
#
loop_
_entity_poly.entity_id
_entity_poly.type
_entity_poly.pdbx_seq_one_letter_code
_entity_poly.pdbx_strand_id
1 'polypeptide(L)' 'MKKLSIVVHTSLQQELADCLRNLKLDSFMFSHIEEHSAQLEQDAFLSARDKVVGYVPKVRVDVLLEDER' A
#
# COMPACT_ATOMS: atom_id res chain seq x y z
N MET A 1 11.61 19.02 -2.93
CA MET A 1 10.60 18.28 -2.18
C MET A 1 10.22 17.07 -3.01
N LYS A 2 10.24 15.88 -2.41
CA LYS A 2 9.93 14.63 -3.10
C LYS A 2 8.74 13.95 -2.42
N LYS A 3 8.00 13.15 -3.19
CA LYS A 3 6.91 12.33 -2.68
C LYS A 3 7.25 10.87 -2.94
N LEU A 4 7.31 10.06 -1.89
CA LEU A 4 7.42 8.61 -1.98
C LEU A 4 6.03 8.00 -1.89
N SER A 5 5.61 7.29 -2.94
CA SER A 5 4.35 6.55 -2.99
C SER A 5 4.64 5.05 -2.98
N ILE A 6 4.08 4.32 -2.02
CA ILE A 6 4.23 2.87 -1.86
C ILE A 6 2.86 2.23 -1.95
N VAL A 7 2.71 1.17 -2.75
CA VAL A 7 1.46 0.39 -2.83
C VAL A 7 1.72 -1.01 -2.30
N VAL A 8 0.93 -1.42 -1.31
CA VAL A 8 1.02 -2.75 -0.68
C VAL A 8 -0.35 -3.40 -0.58
N HIS A 9 -0.38 -4.71 -0.34
CA HIS A 9 -1.63 -5.39 -0.01
C HIS A 9 -2.20 -4.86 1.32
N THR A 10 -3.53 -4.78 1.43
CA THR A 10 -4.23 -4.30 2.64
C THR A 10 -3.83 -5.03 3.93
N SER A 11 -3.48 -6.32 3.83
CA SER A 11 -3.00 -7.10 4.99
C SER A 11 -1.72 -6.54 5.63
N LEU A 12 -0.91 -5.79 4.89
CA LEU A 12 0.36 -5.22 5.37
C LEU A 12 0.22 -3.81 5.93
N GLN A 13 -0.99 -3.22 5.92
CA GLN A 13 -1.18 -1.81 6.30
C GLN A 13 -0.68 -1.53 7.73
N GLN A 14 -1.00 -2.40 8.69
CA GLN A 14 -0.62 -2.20 10.09
C GLN A 14 0.90 -2.30 10.29
N GLU A 15 1.52 -3.34 9.73
CA GLU A 15 2.97 -3.54 9.82
C GLU A 15 3.74 -2.39 9.17
N LEU A 16 3.25 -1.90 8.01
CA LEU A 16 3.82 -0.73 7.35
C LEU A 16 3.64 0.53 8.21
N ALA A 17 2.48 0.72 8.84
CA ALA A 17 2.25 1.87 9.73
C ALA A 17 3.22 1.86 10.92
N ASP A 18 3.46 0.70 11.53
CA ASP A 18 4.38 0.55 12.65
C ASP A 18 5.83 0.82 12.23
N CYS A 19 6.24 0.34 11.05
CA CYS A 19 7.56 0.66 10.47
C CYS A 19 7.72 2.17 10.24
N LEU A 20 6.74 2.83 9.62
CA LEU A 20 6.81 4.27 9.31
C LEU A 20 6.82 5.13 10.58
N ARG A 21 6.09 4.74 11.63
CA ARG A 21 6.15 5.41 12.95
C ARG A 21 7.53 5.29 13.59
N ASN A 22 8.17 4.12 13.49
CA ASN A 22 9.53 3.91 14.03
C ASN A 22 10.58 4.76 13.31
N LEU A 23 10.35 5.13 12.05
CA LEU A 23 11.20 6.03 11.28
C LEU A 23 11.02 7.52 11.62
N LYS A 24 10.10 7.87 12.53
CA LYS A 24 9.86 9.25 13.00
C LYS A 24 9.62 10.25 11.87
N LEU A 25 8.86 9.84 10.85
CA LEU A 25 8.41 10.72 9.78
C LEU A 25 7.43 11.76 10.32
N ASP A 26 7.45 12.97 9.77
CA ASP A 26 6.53 14.05 10.19
C ASP A 26 5.07 13.73 9.86
N SER A 27 4.83 13.17 8.68
CA SER A 27 3.49 12.73 8.26
C SER A 27 3.54 11.69 7.15
N PHE A 28 2.53 10.83 7.14
CA PHE A 28 2.22 9.93 6.04
C PHE A 28 0.72 9.66 6.02
N MET A 29 0.19 9.34 4.84
CA MET A 29 -1.25 9.11 4.65
C MET A 29 -1.49 7.79 3.92
N PHE A 30 -2.50 7.04 4.38
CA PHE A 30 -3.00 5.86 3.68
C PHE A 30 -4.21 6.22 2.81
N SER A 31 -4.30 5.59 1.63
CA SER A 31 -5.46 5.61 0.75
C SER A 31 -5.77 4.18 0.32
N HIS A 32 -7.01 3.73 0.53
CA HIS A 32 -7.46 2.44 0.02
C HIS A 32 -7.65 2.55 -1.50
N ILE A 33 -7.09 1.59 -2.23
CA ILE A 33 -7.18 1.52 -3.69
C ILE A 33 -7.43 0.08 -4.14
N GLU A 34 -7.86 -0.08 -5.39
CA GLU A 34 -8.08 -1.37 -6.02
C GLU A 34 -7.06 -1.54 -7.15
N GLU A 35 -6.46 -2.73 -7.24
CA GLU A 35 -5.61 -3.12 -8.37
C GLU A 35 -6.35 -4.12 -9.26
N HIS A 36 -6.33 -3.85 -10.57
CA HIS A 36 -6.76 -4.77 -11.62
C HIS A 36 -5.56 -5.10 -12.50
N SER A 37 -5.03 -6.33 -12.42
CA SER A 37 -3.87 -6.75 -13.20
C SER A 37 -4.04 -8.18 -13.73
N ALA A 38 -3.28 -8.55 -14.76
CA ALA A 38 -3.39 -9.90 -15.36
C ALA A 38 -2.68 -10.99 -14.53
N GLN A 39 -1.98 -10.62 -13.45
CA GLN A 39 -1.12 -11.50 -12.64
C GLN A 39 -1.74 -11.91 -11.30
N LEU A 40 -3.06 -11.75 -11.12
CA LEU A 40 -3.79 -12.04 -9.88
C LEU A 40 -3.75 -13.51 -9.42
N GLU A 41 -3.31 -14.47 -10.25
CA GLU A 41 -3.47 -15.91 -9.98
C GLU A 41 -2.71 -16.43 -8.74
N GLN A 42 -1.73 -15.68 -8.20
CA GLN A 42 -0.85 -16.17 -7.13
C GLN A 42 -1.05 -15.50 -5.75
N ASP A 43 -1.99 -14.57 -5.59
CA ASP A 43 -2.18 -13.91 -4.30
C ASP A 43 -3.01 -14.79 -3.34
N ALA A 44 -2.35 -15.31 -2.30
CA ALA A 44 -2.92 -16.20 -1.28
C ALA A 44 -3.99 -15.53 -0.41
N PHE A 45 -4.08 -14.19 -0.44
CA PHE A 45 -5.05 -13.43 0.34
C PHE A 45 -6.34 -13.15 -0.42
N LEU A 46 -6.43 -13.53 -1.71
CA LEU A 46 -7.64 -13.33 -2.51
C LEU A 46 -8.72 -14.34 -2.17
N SER A 47 -9.90 -13.83 -1.82
CA SER A 47 -11.11 -14.63 -1.71
C SER A 47 -11.54 -15.16 -3.10
N ALA A 48 -12.40 -16.18 -3.10
CA ALA A 48 -12.99 -16.68 -4.35
C ALA A 48 -13.74 -15.59 -5.13
N ARG A 49 -14.35 -14.62 -4.43
CA ARG A 49 -15.00 -13.47 -5.06
C ARG A 49 -13.99 -12.53 -5.71
N ASP A 50 -12.88 -12.27 -5.03
CA ASP A 50 -11.85 -11.33 -5.50
C ASP A 50 -11.21 -11.84 -6.79
N LYS A 51 -11.01 -13.17 -6.90
CA LYS A 51 -10.52 -13.83 -8.12
C LYS A 51 -11.49 -13.74 -9.29
N VAL A 52 -12.80 -13.81 -9.03
CA VAL A 52 -13.84 -13.74 -10.07
C VAL A 52 -14.04 -12.31 -10.56
N VAL A 53 -13.98 -11.33 -9.66
CA VAL A 53 -14.18 -9.91 -10.00
C VAL A 53 -12.87 -9.26 -10.50
N GLY A 54 -11.71 -9.85 -10.17
CA GLY A 54 -10.40 -9.38 -10.63
C GLY A 54 -9.90 -8.15 -9.89
N TYR A 55 -10.26 -7.96 -8.61
CA TYR A 55 -9.75 -6.88 -7.76
C TYR A 55 -8.82 -7.44 -6.68
N VAL A 56 -7.70 -6.75 -6.43
CA VAL A 56 -6.89 -6.96 -5.23
C VAL A 56 -7.01 -5.74 -4.34
N PRO A 57 -7.46 -5.87 -3.07
CA PRO A 57 -7.52 -4.75 -2.16
C PRO A 57 -6.11 -4.32 -1.74
N LYS A 58 -5.72 -3.11 -2.14
CA LYS A 58 -4.42 -2.53 -1.85
C LYS A 58 -4.55 -1.25 -1.03
N VAL A 59 -3.45 -0.82 -0.45
CA VAL A 59 -3.33 0.48 0.22
C VAL A 59 -2.13 1.20 -0.36
N ARG A 60 -2.32 2.46 -0.72
CA ARG A 60 -1.24 3.38 -1.06
C ARG A 60 -0.87 4.20 0.16
N VAL A 61 0.43 4.25 0.47
CA VAL A 61 1.01 5.23 1.37
C VAL A 61 1.66 6.33 0.57
N ASP A 62 1.41 7.56 0.97
CA ASP A 62 2.11 8.74 0.50
C ASP A 62 2.92 9.36 1.64
N VAL A 63 4.24 9.48 1.45
CA VAL A 63 5.18 10.13 2.39
C VAL A 63 5.80 11.34 1.70
N LEU A 64 5.76 12.49 2.37
CA LEU A 64 6.47 13.70 1.93
C LEU A 64 7.89 13.67 2.48
N LEU A 65 8.87 13.82 1.58
CA LEU A 65 10.28 13.86 1.92
C LEU A 65 10.83 15.26 1.63
N GLU A 66 11.53 15.84 2.60
CA GLU A 66 12.31 17.04 2.39
C GLU A 66 13.51 16.74 1.49
N ASP A 67 13.98 17.74 0.74
CA ASP A 67 15.26 17.60 0.07
C ASP A 67 16.36 17.79 1.11
N GLU A 68 17.32 16.87 1.17
CA GLU A 68 18.58 17.15 1.85
C GLU A 68 19.24 18.35 1.14
N ARG A 69 19.43 19.43 1.91
CA ARG A 69 20.12 20.64 1.46
C ARG A 69 21.62 20.42 1.37
#